data_AF-A0A966Q0E0-F1
#
_entry.id   AF-A0A966Q0E0-F1
#
_cell.length_a   1.000
_cell.length_b   1.000
_cell.length_c   1.000
_cell.angle_alpha   90.00
_cell.angle_beta   90.00
_cell.angle_gamma   90.00
#
_symmetry.space_group_name_H-M   'P 1'
#
loop_
_entity.id
_entity.type
_entity.pdbx_description
1 polymer ?
#
loop_
_entity_poly.entity_id
_entity_poly.type
_entity_poly.pdbx_seq_one_letter_code
_entity_poly.pdbx_strand_id
1 'polypeptide(L)'
;MATVTRVTGLQATVGTVYSVNANLFLLTVKKLDTVAVDLRAEDDAIDEAVEQIVKELNPLAYFITNDTSGKIHLVMDKNSNAADIQLRVRRIATSNIDGSTVGPNFIDIGGSTVVAASTFTVA
;
A
#
# COMPACT_ATOMS: atom_id res chain seq x y z
N MET A 1 9.83 30.04 -34.71
CA MET A 1 9.83 28.99 -33.67
C MET A 1 8.89 29.44 -32.57
N ALA A 2 7.87 28.65 -32.22
CA ALA A 2 6.95 29.01 -31.14
C ALA A 2 7.60 28.72 -29.79
N THR A 3 7.75 29.77 -28.97
CA THR A 3 8.13 29.59 -27.56
C THR A 3 6.91 29.07 -26.82
N VAL A 4 6.96 27.80 -26.40
CA VAL A 4 5.92 27.23 -25.54
C VAL A 4 6.24 27.62 -24.11
N THR A 5 5.49 28.57 -23.56
CA THR A 5 5.58 28.93 -22.14
C THR A 5 5.06 27.78 -21.29
N ARG A 6 5.85 27.34 -20.32
CA ARG A 6 5.45 26.29 -19.39
C ARG A 6 4.29 26.77 -18.52
N VAL A 7 3.22 25.97 -18.43
CA VAL A 7 2.03 26.28 -17.60
C VAL A 7 2.33 26.08 -16.12
N THR A 8 3.18 25.11 -15.78
CA THR A 8 3.67 24.85 -14.43
C THR A 8 5.17 24.58 -14.48
N GLY A 9 5.86 24.71 -13.33
CA GLY A 9 7.33 24.63 -13.23
C GLY A 9 7.97 23.36 -13.82
N LEU A 10 9.30 23.29 -13.79
CA LEU A 10 10.04 22.16 -14.35
C LEU A 10 9.78 20.86 -13.54
N GLN A 11 9.17 19.86 -14.18
CA GLN A 11 8.91 18.52 -13.63
C GLN A 11 9.74 17.45 -14.34
N ALA A 12 11.06 17.57 -14.29
CA ALA A 12 11.99 16.66 -14.97
C ALA A 12 13.31 16.45 -14.21
N THR A 13 13.29 16.62 -12.89
CA THR A 13 14.47 16.38 -12.04
C THR A 13 14.71 14.88 -11.91
N VAL A 14 15.92 14.43 -12.27
CA VAL A 14 16.33 13.03 -12.16
C VAL A 14 16.30 12.60 -10.68
N GLY A 15 15.76 11.40 -10.42
CA GLY A 15 15.62 10.87 -9.06
C GLY A 15 14.36 11.34 -8.32
N THR A 16 13.47 12.10 -8.98
CA THR A 16 12.19 12.53 -8.41
C THR A 16 11.02 11.80 -9.06
N VAL A 17 10.12 11.25 -8.25
CA VAL A 17 8.83 10.73 -8.72
C VAL A 17 7.87 11.88 -8.97
N TYR A 18 7.31 11.94 -10.18
CA TYR A 18 6.28 12.90 -10.55
C TYR A 18 4.92 12.22 -10.65
N SER A 19 3.99 12.68 -9.82
CA SER A 19 2.65 12.11 -9.63
C SER A 19 1.59 13.12 -10.05
N VAL A 20 1.07 13.01 -11.27
CA VAL A 20 0.13 14.01 -11.81
C VAL A 20 -1.28 13.82 -11.22
N ASN A 21 -1.79 12.58 -11.28
CA ASN A 21 -3.16 12.20 -10.91
C ASN A 21 -3.24 10.97 -9.99
N ALA A 22 -2.11 10.36 -9.63
CA ALA A 22 -2.07 9.19 -8.76
C ALA A 22 -0.81 9.24 -7.90
N ASN A 23 -0.91 8.76 -6.66
CA ASN A 23 0.21 8.65 -5.74
C ASN A 23 0.61 7.19 -5.57
N LEU A 24 1.91 6.96 -5.40
CA LEU A 24 2.48 5.63 -5.20
C LEU A 24 2.85 5.45 -3.73
N PHE A 25 2.51 4.29 -3.18
CA PHE A 25 2.79 3.94 -1.79
C PHE A 25 3.36 2.53 -1.70
N LEU A 26 4.20 2.33 -0.67
CA LEU A 26 4.62 1.01 -0.23
C LEU A 26 3.95 0.73 1.11
N LEU A 27 3.05 -0.25 1.13
CA LEU A 27 2.48 -0.83 2.34
C LEU A 27 3.34 -2.02 2.74
N THR A 28 3.78 -2.05 4.00
CA THR A 28 4.40 -3.23 4.62
C THR A 28 3.44 -3.77 5.67
N VAL A 29 2.93 -4.97 5.42
CA VAL A 29 2.00 -5.68 6.30
C VAL A 29 2.78 -6.29 7.45
N LYS A 30 2.41 -5.97 8.69
CA LYS A 30 3.12 -6.42 9.89
C LYS A 30 2.17 -6.88 10.99
N LYS A 31 2.58 -7.93 11.70
CA LYS A 31 2.01 -8.35 13.00
C LYS A 31 2.63 -7.47 14.07
N LEU A 32 1.80 -6.75 14.82
CA LEU A 32 2.26 -5.63 15.65
C LEU A 32 3.25 -4.75 14.84
N ASP A 33 4.13 -3.98 15.48
CA ASP A 33 5.04 -3.06 14.75
C ASP A 33 6.39 -3.70 14.35
N THR A 34 6.57 -5.01 14.53
CA THR A 34 7.93 -5.62 14.55
C THR A 34 8.19 -6.71 13.51
N VAL A 35 7.18 -7.46 13.05
CA VAL A 35 7.40 -8.62 12.17
C VAL A 35 6.55 -8.51 10.92
N ALA A 36 7.20 -8.57 9.74
CA ALA A 36 6.48 -8.62 8.46
C ALA A 36 5.70 -9.93 8.31
N VAL A 37 4.50 -9.84 7.76
CA VAL A 37 3.66 -11.00 7.43
C VAL A 37 4.11 -11.58 6.09
N ASP A 38 4.31 -12.90 6.02
CA ASP A 38 4.52 -13.59 4.74
C ASP A 38 3.17 -13.76 4.03
N LEU A 39 2.90 -12.91 3.05
CA LEU A 39 1.60 -12.86 2.36
C LEU A 39 1.35 -14.08 1.46
N ARG A 40 2.37 -14.88 1.14
CA ARG A 40 2.23 -16.07 0.28
C ARG A 40 1.50 -17.21 0.99
N ALA A 41 1.64 -17.26 2.32
CA ALA A 41 0.95 -18.22 3.17
C ALA A 41 -0.45 -17.72 3.56
N GLU A 42 -0.75 -16.44 3.33
CA GLU A 42 -2.03 -15.79 3.68
C GLU A 42 -2.91 -15.47 2.46
N ASP A 43 -2.49 -15.88 1.26
CA ASP A 43 -3.22 -15.70 0.00
C ASP A 43 -3.39 -17.06 -0.67
N ASP A 44 -3.95 -18.01 0.08
CA ASP A 44 -4.20 -19.38 -0.37
C ASP A 44 -5.70 -19.75 -0.39
N ALA A 45 -6.55 -18.86 0.14
CA ALA A 45 -8.00 -19.00 0.17
C ALA A 45 -8.73 -17.67 -0.12
N ILE A 46 -10.04 -17.66 0.16
CA ILE A 46 -10.95 -16.53 -0.11
C ILE A 46 -11.15 -15.71 1.16
N ASP A 47 -11.34 -14.40 1.00
CA ASP A 47 -11.61 -13.43 2.06
C ASP A 47 -10.49 -13.29 3.09
N GLU A 48 -9.26 -13.60 2.67
CA GLU A 48 -8.06 -13.50 3.50
C GLU A 48 -7.49 -12.08 3.56
N ALA A 49 -6.44 -11.89 4.35
CA ALA A 49 -5.93 -10.58 4.71
C ALA A 49 -5.56 -9.71 3.49
N VAL A 50 -4.97 -10.31 2.45
CA VAL A 50 -4.61 -9.60 1.21
C VAL A 50 -5.86 -9.08 0.49
N GLU A 51 -6.88 -9.92 0.33
CA GLU A 51 -8.13 -9.54 -0.32
C GLU A 51 -8.87 -8.44 0.46
N GLN A 52 -8.94 -8.55 1.80
CA GLN A 52 -9.56 -7.54 2.65
C GLN A 52 -8.84 -6.18 2.56
N ILE A 53 -7.51 -6.17 2.51
CA ILE A 53 -6.71 -4.95 2.33
C ILE A 53 -7.03 -4.29 0.99
N VAL A 54 -7.08 -5.07 -0.09
CA VAL A 54 -7.34 -4.52 -1.45
C VAL A 54 -8.77 -3.99 -1.55
N LYS A 55 -9.76 -4.70 -0.98
CA LYS A 55 -11.16 -4.25 -0.91
C LYS A 55 -11.30 -2.96 -0.12
N GLU A 56 -10.66 -2.88 1.06
CA GLU A 56 -10.71 -1.69 1.91
C GLU A 56 -10.06 -0.49 1.20
N LEU A 57 -8.86 -0.65 0.63
CA LEU A 57 -8.10 0.46 0.06
C LEU A 57 -8.62 0.93 -1.31
N ASN A 58 -9.16 0.02 -2.13
CA ASN A 58 -9.60 0.27 -3.50
C ASN A 58 -8.51 0.97 -4.37
N PRO A 59 -7.33 0.34 -4.55
CA PRO A 59 -6.25 0.91 -5.36
C PRO A 59 -6.56 0.94 -6.85
N LEU A 60 -5.95 1.89 -7.58
CA LEU A 60 -6.00 1.97 -9.05
C LEU A 60 -5.14 0.89 -9.72
N ALA A 61 -4.03 0.53 -9.06
CA ALA A 61 -3.19 -0.60 -9.40
C ALA A 61 -2.45 -1.06 -8.15
N TYR A 62 -2.11 -2.34 -8.08
CA TYR A 62 -1.35 -2.89 -6.97
C TYR A 62 -0.46 -4.05 -7.43
N PHE A 63 0.57 -4.32 -6.65
CA PHE A 63 1.43 -5.48 -6.82
C PHE A 63 1.82 -6.01 -5.45
N ILE A 64 1.60 -7.30 -5.21
CA ILE A 64 1.97 -7.98 -3.97
C ILE A 64 3.30 -8.69 -4.22
N THR A 65 4.29 -8.41 -3.37
CA THR A 65 5.62 -9.02 -3.51
C THR A 65 5.54 -10.49 -3.11
N ASN A 66 5.99 -11.39 -4.00
CA ASN A 66 6.07 -12.82 -3.74
C ASN A 66 7.33 -13.18 -2.91
N ASP A 67 7.41 -12.64 -1.69
CA ASP A 67 8.45 -12.95 -0.71
C ASP A 67 7.93 -12.79 0.73
N THR A 68 8.80 -12.98 1.72
CA THR A 68 8.46 -12.86 3.15
C THR A 68 8.45 -11.42 3.66
N SER A 69 8.50 -10.41 2.78
CA SER A 69 8.67 -9.01 3.18
C SER A 69 7.35 -8.31 3.51
N GLY A 70 6.21 -8.92 3.18
CA GLY A 70 4.89 -8.36 3.45
C GLY A 70 4.57 -7.10 2.65
N LYS A 71 5.23 -6.91 1.51
CA LYS A 71 5.15 -5.66 0.73
C LYS A 71 4.04 -5.70 -0.30
N ILE A 72 3.18 -4.69 -0.23
CA ILE A 72 2.17 -4.38 -1.23
C ILE A 72 2.49 -3.00 -1.82
N HIS A 73 2.77 -2.97 -3.11
CA HIS A 73 2.95 -1.75 -3.89
C HIS A 73 1.57 -1.26 -4.32
N LEU A 74 1.28 0.01 -4.06
CA LEU A 74 -0.05 0.59 -4.26
C LEU A 74 0.05 1.83 -5.15
N VAL A 75 -0.85 1.94 -6.11
CA VAL A 75 -1.13 3.16 -6.86
C VAL A 75 -2.53 3.61 -6.46
N MET A 76 -2.63 4.79 -5.87
CA MET A 76 -3.86 5.32 -5.28
C MET A 76 -4.24 6.66 -5.92
N ASP A 77 -5.49 7.09 -5.74
CA ASP A 77 -5.92 8.43 -6.14
C ASP A 77 -5.02 9.52 -5.53
N LYS A 78 -4.86 10.64 -6.25
CA LYS A 78 -4.04 11.79 -5.84
C LYS A 78 -4.36 12.33 -4.44
N ASN A 79 -5.60 12.20 -3.98
CA ASN A 79 -6.02 12.68 -2.66
C ASN A 79 -5.69 11.71 -1.52
N SER A 80 -5.18 10.52 -1.86
CA SER A 80 -4.77 9.52 -0.87
C SER A 80 -3.47 9.95 -0.19
N ASN A 81 -3.38 9.69 1.11
CA ASN A 81 -2.20 9.97 1.92
C ASN A 81 -1.80 8.74 2.75
N ALA A 82 -0.50 8.65 3.09
CA ALA A 82 0.04 7.47 3.77
C ALA A 82 -0.58 7.23 5.16
N ALA A 83 -0.87 8.29 5.91
CA ALA A 83 -1.44 8.17 7.25
C ALA A 83 -2.87 7.59 7.23
N ASP A 84 -3.71 8.05 6.30
CA ASP A 84 -5.07 7.53 6.13
C ASP A 84 -5.07 6.07 5.68
N ILE A 85 -4.26 5.73 4.68
CA ILE A 85 -4.09 4.34 4.23
C ILE A 85 -3.67 3.45 5.40
N GLN A 86 -2.67 3.89 6.18
CA GLN A 86 -2.21 3.15 7.35
C GLN A 86 -3.33 2.99 8.39
N LEU A 87 -4.09 4.04 8.70
CA LEU A 87 -5.20 3.96 9.64
C LEU A 87 -6.30 3.01 9.16
N ARG A 88 -6.62 3.00 7.86
CA ARG A 88 -7.62 2.10 7.27
C ARG A 88 -7.21 0.63 7.36
N VAL A 89 -5.98 0.31 6.98
CA VAL A 89 -5.42 -1.05 7.12
C VAL A 89 -5.43 -1.50 8.59
N ARG A 90 -5.07 -0.62 9.51
CA ARG A 90 -5.08 -0.97 10.94
C ARG A 90 -6.50 -1.11 11.50
N ARG A 91 -7.47 -0.40 10.94
CA ARG A 91 -8.88 -0.48 11.36
C ARG A 91 -9.49 -1.83 11.07
N ILE A 92 -9.27 -2.38 9.87
CA ILE A 92 -9.74 -3.72 9.53
C ILE A 92 -9.11 -4.81 10.42
N ALA A 93 -7.91 -4.55 10.98
CA ALA A 93 -7.24 -5.43 11.94
C ALA A 93 -7.86 -5.46 13.35
N THR A 94 -8.74 -4.50 13.69
CA THR A 94 -9.28 -4.35 15.07
C THR A 94 -10.67 -4.96 15.28
N SER A 95 -11.24 -5.62 14.27
CA SER A 95 -12.58 -6.20 14.33
C SER A 95 -12.60 -7.63 14.90
N ASN A 96 -12.29 -7.80 16.19
CA ASN A 96 -12.78 -8.82 17.14
C ASN A 96 -11.78 -9.09 18.30
N ILE A 97 -12.09 -8.57 19.49
CA ILE A 97 -11.82 -9.20 20.81
C ILE A 97 -10.58 -10.13 20.86
N ASP A 98 -9.45 -9.60 21.36
CA ASP A 98 -8.23 -10.35 21.75
C ASP A 98 -7.29 -10.91 20.67
N GLY A 99 -6.98 -10.09 19.66
CA GLY A 99 -5.66 -10.12 19.00
C GLY A 99 -5.51 -11.18 17.91
N SER A 100 -6.16 -10.95 16.76
CA SER A 100 -6.37 -12.02 15.78
C SER A 100 -7.56 -11.81 14.82
N THR A 101 -7.63 -10.91 13.80
CA THR A 101 -8.96 -10.64 13.18
C THR A 101 -9.08 -10.22 11.70
N VAL A 102 -8.14 -10.54 10.80
CA VAL A 102 -8.43 -10.38 9.36
C VAL A 102 -8.45 -11.73 8.66
N GLY A 103 -9.57 -12.03 8.01
CA GLY A 103 -9.80 -13.26 7.27
C GLY A 103 -9.98 -14.50 8.15
N PRO A 104 -10.23 -15.67 7.53
CA PRO A 104 -10.41 -16.95 8.22
C PRO A 104 -9.18 -17.39 9.03
N ASN A 105 -7.99 -16.94 8.64
CA ASN A 105 -6.73 -17.31 9.30
C ASN A 105 -6.40 -16.40 10.48
N PHE A 106 -7.25 -15.42 10.77
CA PHE A 106 -7.08 -14.47 11.88
C PHE A 106 -5.68 -13.88 11.84
N ILE A 107 -5.36 -13.09 10.81
CA ILE A 107 -4.04 -12.46 10.68
C ILE A 107 -4.04 -11.06 11.26
N ASP A 108 -2.97 -10.80 12.04
CA ASP A 108 -2.74 -9.51 12.65
C ASP A 108 -2.00 -8.65 11.64
N ILE A 109 -2.63 -7.56 11.24
CA ILE A 109 -2.06 -6.53 10.38
C ILE A 109 -2.03 -5.16 11.08
N GLY A 110 -2.23 -5.13 12.40
CA GLY A 110 -2.45 -3.93 13.21
C GLY A 110 -1.23 -3.02 13.36
N GLY A 111 -0.02 -3.49 13.08
CA GLY A 111 1.16 -2.62 13.01
C GLY A 111 1.73 -2.45 11.60
N SER A 112 0.92 -2.70 10.58
CA SER A 112 1.28 -2.37 9.20
C SER A 112 1.69 -0.90 9.06
N THR A 113 2.66 -0.64 8.18
CA THR A 113 3.24 0.70 7.95
C THR A 113 3.14 1.09 6.49
N VAL A 114 2.90 2.37 6.19
CA VAL A 114 2.79 2.89 4.82
C VAL A 114 3.76 4.04 4.61
N VAL A 115 4.47 4.02 3.48
CA VAL A 115 5.39 5.08 3.08
C VAL A 115 5.11 5.52 1.64
N ALA A 116 5.20 6.83 1.37
CA ALA A 116 5.11 7.34 0.00
C ALA A 116 6.33 6.91 -0.82
N ALA A 117 6.12 6.48 -2.06
CA ALA A 117 7.20 5.99 -2.88
C ALA A 117 8.14 7.13 -3.32
N SER A 118 9.44 6.92 -3.12
CA SER A 118 10.50 7.81 -3.65
C SER A 118 10.97 7.41 -5.05
N THR A 119 10.65 6.19 -5.49
CA THR A 119 11.02 5.61 -6.79
C THR A 119 9.99 4.54 -7.20
N PHE A 120 9.95 4.18 -8.47
CA PHE A 120 9.27 2.97 -8.94
C PHE A 120 10.10 2.28 -10.02
N THR A 121 9.87 0.98 -10.21
CA THR A 121 10.55 0.16 -11.20
C THR A 121 9.49 -0.55 -12.04
N VAL A 122 9.70 -0.57 -13.35
CA VAL A 122 8.90 -1.34 -14.31
C VAL A 122 9.89 -2.27 -15.01
N ALA A 123 9.69 -3.58 -14.89
CA ALA A 123 10.59 -4.62 -15.38
C ALA A 123 9.98 -5.35 -16.58
#